data_AF-A0A0G0X8Y0-F1
#
_entry.id   AF-A0A0G0X8Y0-F1
#
_cell.length_a   1.000
_cell.length_b   1.000
_cell.length_c   1.000
_cell.angle_alpha   90.00
_cell.angle_beta   90.00
_cell.angle_gamma   90.00
#
_symmetry.space_group_name_H-M   'P 1'
#
loop_
_entity.id
_entity.type
_entity.pdbx_description
1 polymer ?
#
loop_
_entity_poly.entity_id
_entity_poly.type
_entity_poly.pdbx_seq_one_letter_code
_entity_poly.pdbx_strand_id
1 'polypeptide(L)'
;LGVMDKPDVDYIDGLSPAISIDQKTTSHNPRSTIGTVTEIYDYLRLLFARVGHPHCSICGREIARQSLDQIVEQANSLLDMTYKKEKKAWFVVLAPVIQDRKGEFSQLLENLKSKGYRQVRIDGFIHDLSEDIVLIKTNKHNIEVVVDRLSGSGTELKSRLADSIQQALNLSEGLLILSQILDSAFEIPDFPKKFKDNLFSEKFSCPVDNISLPEIEPRTFSFNSPHGACPTCTGLGKILKVDASLVFSDELTILEGGIRPFANMIESDSWFGHLIRVECQKAGIDLSRPVEKQE
;
A
#
# COMPACT_ATOMS: atom_id res chain seq x y z
N LEU A 1 -14.78 -12.01 -46.18
CA LEU A 1 -15.94 -12.31 -45.32
C LEU A 1 -17.09 -12.67 -46.24
N GLY A 2 -17.47 -13.94 -46.22
CA GLY A 2 -18.42 -14.53 -47.16
C GLY A 2 -19.74 -13.78 -47.16
N VAL A 3 -20.23 -13.50 -48.36
CA VAL A 3 -21.57 -12.97 -48.60
C VAL A 3 -22.53 -13.95 -47.96
N MET A 4 -23.24 -13.53 -46.91
CA MET A 4 -24.35 -14.33 -46.37
C MET A 4 -25.40 -14.42 -47.46
N ASP A 5 -25.75 -15.63 -47.87
CA ASP A 5 -26.84 -15.84 -48.83
C ASP A 5 -28.12 -15.22 -48.26
N LYS A 6 -28.83 -14.49 -49.13
CA LYS A 6 -30.12 -13.91 -48.77
C LYS A 6 -31.07 -15.06 -48.41
N PRO A 7 -31.74 -15.02 -47.24
CA PRO A 7 -32.69 -16.05 -46.88
C PRO A 7 -33.83 -16.10 -47.91
N ASP A 8 -34.25 -17.30 -48.28
CA ASP A 8 -35.27 -17.58 -49.31
C ASP A 8 -36.69 -17.32 -48.77
N VAL A 9 -36.96 -16.07 -48.39
CA VAL A 9 -38.23 -15.61 -47.85
C VAL A 9 -38.56 -14.20 -48.34
N ASP A 10 -39.79 -14.01 -48.80
CA ASP A 10 -40.26 -12.71 -49.31
C ASP A 10 -40.70 -11.75 -48.19
N TYR A 11 -41.23 -12.28 -47.09
CA TYR A 11 -41.69 -11.51 -45.94
C TYR A 11 -41.73 -12.39 -44.68
N ILE A 12 -41.22 -11.86 -43.56
CA ILE A 12 -41.37 -12.47 -42.24
C ILE A 12 -41.80 -11.36 -41.27
N ASP A 13 -42.78 -11.68 -40.41
CA ASP A 13 -43.31 -10.81 -39.36
C ASP A 13 -43.44 -11.59 -38.04
N GLY A 14 -43.53 -10.88 -36.91
CA GLY A 14 -43.67 -11.49 -35.58
C GLY A 14 -42.39 -12.11 -35.02
N LEU A 15 -41.21 -11.75 -35.56
CA LEU A 15 -39.95 -12.24 -35.00
C LEU A 15 -39.67 -11.58 -33.65
N SER A 16 -39.42 -12.43 -32.66
CA SER A 16 -38.78 -11.98 -31.43
C SER A 16 -37.32 -11.60 -31.72
N PRO A 17 -36.72 -10.68 -30.96
CA PRO A 17 -35.31 -10.35 -31.08
C PRO A 17 -34.45 -11.62 -31.04
N ALA A 18 -33.75 -11.91 -32.14
CA ALA A 18 -32.93 -13.10 -32.25
C ALA A 18 -31.53 -12.84 -31.65
N ILE A 19 -31.06 -13.74 -30.79
CA ILE A 19 -29.70 -13.77 -30.28
C ILE A 19 -29.01 -14.99 -30.91
N SER A 20 -27.94 -14.75 -31.65
CA SER A 20 -27.08 -15.82 -32.18
C SER A 20 -26.01 -16.16 -31.14
N ILE A 21 -25.90 -17.45 -30.81
CA ILE A 21 -24.88 -17.99 -29.91
C ILE A 21 -24.03 -18.96 -30.74
N ASP A 22 -23.00 -18.42 -31.39
CA ASP A 22 -22.05 -19.20 -32.19
C ASP A 22 -20.72 -19.34 -31.44
N GLN A 23 -20.02 -20.47 -31.60
CA GLN A 23 -18.63 -20.62 -31.14
C GLN A 23 -17.64 -19.91 -32.08
N LYS A 24 -17.81 -18.60 -32.29
CA LYS A 24 -16.76 -17.80 -32.94
C LYS A 24 -15.64 -17.56 -31.94
N THR A 25 -14.40 -17.88 -32.32
CA THR A 25 -13.20 -17.58 -31.54
C THR A 25 -13.20 -16.10 -31.15
N THR A 26 -13.34 -15.84 -29.86
CA THR A 26 -13.33 -14.48 -29.32
C THR A 26 -11.96 -13.85 -29.54
N SER A 27 -11.94 -12.54 -29.79
CA SER A 27 -10.70 -11.76 -29.90
C SER A 27 -9.80 -12.02 -28.68
N HIS A 28 -8.54 -12.41 -28.92
CA HIS A 28 -7.54 -12.60 -27.87
C HIS A 28 -7.07 -11.25 -27.32
N ASN A 29 -7.89 -10.63 -26.47
CA ASN A 29 -7.44 -9.51 -25.65
C ASN A 29 -6.76 -10.07 -24.38
N PRO A 30 -5.45 -9.82 -24.16
CA PRO A 30 -4.71 -10.37 -23.03
C PRO A 30 -5.21 -9.88 -21.66
N ARG A 31 -6.04 -8.82 -21.65
CA ARG A 31 -6.69 -8.31 -20.43
C ARG A 31 -8.12 -8.81 -20.24
N SER A 32 -8.67 -9.56 -21.19
CA SER A 32 -9.99 -10.18 -21.01
C SER A 32 -9.83 -11.50 -20.26
N THR A 33 -10.53 -11.65 -19.15
CA THR A 33 -10.59 -12.86 -18.35
C THR A 33 -12.02 -13.40 -18.33
N ILE A 34 -12.20 -14.64 -17.86
CA ILE A 34 -13.55 -15.20 -17.64
C ILE A 34 -14.38 -14.24 -16.78
N GLY A 35 -13.80 -13.68 -15.72
CA GLY A 35 -14.50 -12.77 -14.82
C GLY A 35 -14.94 -11.45 -15.46
N THR A 36 -14.20 -10.94 -16.44
CA THR A 36 -14.63 -9.74 -17.20
C THR A 36 -15.67 -10.08 -18.26
N VAL A 37 -15.60 -11.27 -18.88
CA VAL A 37 -16.58 -11.72 -19.88
C VAL A 37 -17.93 -12.02 -19.25
N THR A 38 -17.95 -12.60 -18.05
CA THR A 38 -19.19 -12.92 -17.33
C THR A 38 -19.65 -11.79 -16.41
N GLU A 39 -18.97 -10.63 -16.42
CA GLU A 39 -19.21 -9.48 -15.53
C GLU A 39 -19.10 -9.78 -14.02
N ILE A 40 -18.75 -11.00 -13.62
CA ILE A 40 -18.56 -11.39 -12.21
C ILE A 40 -17.49 -10.52 -11.56
N TYR A 41 -16.42 -10.21 -12.30
CA TYR A 41 -15.36 -9.34 -11.79
C TYR A 41 -15.89 -7.93 -11.50
N ASP A 42 -16.87 -7.45 -12.26
CA ASP A 42 -17.45 -6.12 -12.07
C ASP A 42 -18.23 -6.04 -10.76
N TYR A 43 -18.96 -7.10 -10.42
CA TYR A 43 -19.59 -7.26 -9.11
C TYR A 43 -18.57 -7.43 -7.98
N LEU A 44 -17.48 -8.17 -8.19
CA LEU A 44 -16.41 -8.26 -7.20
C LEU A 44 -15.80 -6.89 -6.91
N ARG A 45 -15.50 -6.08 -7.92
CA ARG A 45 -14.99 -4.71 -7.73
C ARG A 45 -15.95 -3.87 -6.89
N LEU A 46 -17.26 -3.97 -7.14
CA LEU A 46 -18.28 -3.29 -6.33
C LEU A 46 -18.27 -3.81 -4.88
N LEU A 47 -18.24 -5.12 -4.69
CA LEU A 47 -18.23 -5.76 -3.36
C LEU A 47 -17.02 -5.29 -2.54
N PHE A 48 -15.81 -5.42 -3.09
CA PHE A 48 -14.58 -5.00 -2.42
C PHE A 48 -14.53 -3.48 -2.16
N ALA A 49 -15.11 -2.67 -3.04
CA ALA A 49 -15.16 -1.22 -2.80
C ALA A 49 -16.17 -0.81 -1.72
N ARG A 50 -17.25 -1.57 -1.52
CA ARG A 50 -18.34 -1.20 -0.61
C ARG A 50 -18.19 -1.78 0.79
N VAL A 51 -17.74 -3.02 0.90
CA VAL A 51 -17.63 -3.74 2.18
C VAL A 51 -16.22 -4.29 2.44
N GLY A 52 -15.26 -3.96 1.58
CA GLY A 52 -13.87 -4.35 1.78
C GLY A 52 -13.25 -3.56 2.93
N HIS A 53 -12.53 -4.29 3.79
CA HIS A 53 -11.69 -3.74 4.84
C HIS A 53 -10.26 -3.62 4.29
N PRO A 54 -9.77 -2.42 3.98
CA PRO A 54 -8.42 -2.28 3.43
C PRO A 54 -7.38 -2.46 4.53
N HIS A 55 -6.24 -3.02 4.17
CA HIS A 55 -5.15 -3.28 5.11
C HIS A 55 -3.85 -2.64 4.61
N CYS A 56 -2.99 -2.26 5.54
CA CYS A 56 -1.64 -1.80 5.25
C CYS A 56 -0.82 -2.95 4.62
N SER A 57 -0.14 -2.68 3.50
CA SER A 57 0.69 -3.67 2.81
C SER A 57 1.98 -4.04 3.57
N ILE A 58 2.37 -3.24 4.56
CA ILE A 58 3.59 -3.46 5.37
C ILE A 58 3.23 -4.15 6.69
N CYS A 59 2.42 -3.53 7.56
CA CYS A 59 2.08 -4.10 8.87
C CYS A 59 0.79 -4.93 8.92
N GLY A 60 -0.02 -4.95 7.86
CA GLY A 60 -1.26 -5.73 7.81
C GLY A 60 -2.42 -5.19 8.66
N ARG A 61 -2.31 -4.00 9.27
CA ARG A 61 -3.41 -3.40 10.05
C ARG A 61 -4.51 -2.86 9.14
N GLU A 62 -5.75 -2.96 9.58
CA GLU A 62 -6.89 -2.34 8.89
C GLU A 62 -6.77 -0.82 8.86
N ILE A 63 -7.07 -0.21 7.70
CA ILE A 63 -7.04 1.23 7.47
C ILE A 63 -8.49 1.72 7.30
N ALA A 64 -9.08 2.23 8.37
CA ALA A 64 -10.41 2.83 8.28
C ALA A 64 -10.30 4.36 8.26
N ARG A 65 -11.00 5.00 7.30
CA ARG A 65 -11.30 6.43 7.41
C ARG A 65 -12.35 6.59 8.50
N GLN A 66 -12.11 7.51 9.42
CA GLN A 66 -13.07 7.84 10.47
C GLN A 66 -13.40 9.33 10.43
N SER A 67 -14.67 9.69 10.58
CA SER A 67 -15.03 11.10 10.78
C SER A 67 -14.60 11.59 12.15
N LEU A 68 -14.48 12.90 12.32
CA LEU A 68 -14.26 13.51 13.64
C LEU A 68 -15.23 12.94 14.69
N ASP A 69 -16.52 12.95 14.38
CA ASP A 69 -17.56 12.45 15.29
C ASP A 69 -17.36 10.99 15.68
N GLN A 70 -16.97 10.14 14.73
CA GLN A 70 -16.67 8.73 14.99
C GLN A 70 -15.43 8.56 15.88
N ILE A 71 -14.38 9.34 15.64
CA ILE A 71 -13.16 9.32 16.46
C ILE A 71 -13.50 9.78 17.89
N VAL A 72 -14.28 10.85 18.03
CA VAL A 72 -14.74 11.38 19.33
C VAL A 72 -15.61 10.34 20.06
N GLU A 73 -16.53 9.68 19.37
CA GLU A 73 -17.38 8.64 19.97
C GLU A 73 -16.55 7.43 20.43
N GLN A 74 -15.63 6.94 19.60
CA GLN A 74 -14.73 5.84 19.96
C GLN A 74 -13.82 6.20 21.14
N ALA A 75 -13.23 7.40 21.13
CA ALA A 75 -12.39 7.90 22.21
C ALA A 75 -13.17 8.01 23.53
N ASN A 76 -14.40 8.53 23.50
CA ASN A 76 -15.29 8.59 24.66
C ASN A 76 -15.65 7.19 25.18
N SER A 77 -15.93 6.25 24.27
CA SER A 77 -16.22 4.87 24.63
C SER A 77 -15.03 4.20 25.34
N LEU A 78 -13.80 4.44 24.84
CA LEU A 78 -12.57 3.97 25.49
C LEU A 78 -12.39 4.58 26.90
N LEU A 79 -12.62 5.88 27.06
CA LEU A 79 -12.59 6.57 28.36
C LEU A 79 -13.59 5.94 29.34
N ASP A 80 -14.85 5.79 28.92
CA ASP A 80 -15.93 5.25 29.76
C ASP A 80 -15.68 3.79 30.15
N MET A 81 -15.22 2.94 29.22
CA MET A 81 -14.87 1.55 29.50
C MET A 81 -13.72 1.44 30.50
N THR A 82 -12.67 2.24 30.30
CA THR A 82 -11.48 2.26 31.18
C THR A 82 -11.86 2.73 32.57
N TYR A 83 -12.64 3.81 32.67
CA TYR A 83 -13.10 4.35 33.94
C TYR A 83 -14.01 3.36 34.70
N LYS A 84 -14.89 2.64 34.00
CA LYS A 84 -15.73 1.59 34.63
C LYS A 84 -14.90 0.44 35.18
N LYS A 85 -13.84 0.03 34.48
CA LYS A 85 -13.00 -1.12 34.86
C LYS A 85 -12.02 -0.80 35.99
N GLU A 86 -11.32 0.32 35.88
CA GLU A 86 -10.18 0.64 36.74
C GLU A 86 -10.47 1.78 37.74
N LYS A 87 -11.64 2.45 37.63
CA LYS A 87 -11.98 3.69 38.36
C LYS A 87 -10.96 4.82 38.19
N LYS A 88 -10.06 4.66 37.22
CA LYS A 88 -9.01 5.58 36.81
C LYS A 88 -8.97 5.54 35.30
N ALA A 89 -9.11 6.69 34.66
CA ALA A 89 -9.01 6.83 33.22
C ALA A 89 -8.16 8.07 32.95
N TRP A 90 -6.90 7.85 32.62
CA TRP A 90 -5.93 8.90 32.32
C TRP A 90 -5.50 8.75 30.87
N PHE A 91 -5.76 9.78 30.09
CA PHE A 91 -5.48 9.78 28.67
C PHE A 91 -4.74 11.05 28.28
N VAL A 92 -3.85 10.90 27.31
CA VAL A 92 -3.15 12.02 26.66
C VAL A 92 -3.56 12.03 25.20
N VAL A 93 -4.00 13.20 24.73
CA VAL A 93 -4.29 13.46 23.33
C VAL A 93 -2.99 13.91 22.68
N LEU A 94 -2.49 13.11 21.74
CA LEU A 94 -1.22 13.31 21.06
C LEU A 94 -1.43 13.53 19.57
N ALA A 95 -0.76 14.53 19.02
CA ALA A 95 -0.74 14.82 17.59
C ALA A 95 0.61 14.39 16.99
N PRO A 96 0.69 13.28 16.24
CA PRO A 96 1.95 12.81 15.66
C PRO A 96 2.37 13.68 14.47
N VAL A 97 3.24 14.66 14.71
CA VAL A 97 3.72 15.60 13.68
C VAL A 97 4.86 15.02 12.83
N ILE A 98 5.67 14.15 13.42
CA ILE A 98 6.76 13.45 12.72
C ILE A 98 6.71 11.97 13.09
N GLN A 99 6.80 11.12 12.06
CA GLN A 99 6.83 9.67 12.21
C GLN A 99 7.97 9.08 11.37
N ASP A 100 8.89 8.38 12.02
CA ASP A 100 10.02 7.65 11.44
C ASP A 100 10.88 8.46 10.45
N ARG A 101 11.10 9.75 10.73
CA ARG A 101 11.92 10.63 9.86
C ARG A 101 13.26 10.97 10.51
N LYS A 102 14.30 11.08 9.68
CA LYS A 102 15.63 11.55 10.08
C LYS A 102 15.69 13.07 10.09
N GLY A 103 16.22 13.66 11.16
CA GLY A 103 16.38 15.10 11.27
C GLY A 103 16.60 15.59 12.70
N GLU A 104 17.07 16.82 12.83
CA GLU A 104 17.25 17.49 14.13
C GLU A 104 15.99 18.21 14.62
N PHE A 105 15.07 18.53 13.70
CA PHE A 105 13.76 19.15 13.95
C PHE A 105 13.75 20.40 14.85
N SER A 106 14.86 21.12 15.00
CA SER A 106 14.96 22.31 15.86
C SER A 106 13.93 23.40 15.52
N GLN A 107 13.77 23.71 14.23
CA GLN A 107 12.78 24.68 13.75
C GLN A 107 11.34 24.23 14.04
N LEU A 108 11.06 22.92 14.00
CA LEU A 108 9.74 22.38 14.33
C LEU A 108 9.44 22.59 15.82
N LEU A 109 10.40 22.26 16.69
CA LEU A 109 10.27 22.44 18.14
C LEU A 109 10.09 23.92 18.52
N GLU A 110 10.84 24.83 17.90
CA GLU A 110 10.67 26.28 18.09
C GLU A 110 9.29 26.77 17.63
N ASN A 111 8.80 26.28 16.48
CA ASN A 111 7.47 26.61 15.98
C ASN A 111 6.38 26.14 16.96
N LEU A 112 6.49 24.91 17.47
CA LEU A 112 5.56 24.38 18.47
C LEU A 112 5.57 25.20 19.77
N LYS A 113 6.75 25.63 20.23
CA LYS A 113 6.90 26.53 21.37
C LYS A 113 6.24 27.88 21.12
N SER A 114 6.43 28.45 19.93
CA SER A 114 5.78 29.72 19.53
C SER A 114 4.25 29.64 19.46
N LYS A 115 3.71 28.45 19.14
CA LYS A 115 2.28 28.15 19.14
C LYS A 115 1.71 27.92 20.55
N GLY A 116 2.56 27.91 21.58
CA GLY A 116 2.15 27.78 22.98
C GLY A 116 2.06 26.33 23.48
N TYR A 117 2.53 25.34 22.72
CA TYR A 117 2.61 23.97 23.22
C TYR A 117 3.72 23.88 24.27
N ARG A 118 3.44 23.18 25.37
CA ARG A 118 4.40 23.01 26.48
C ARG A 118 5.18 21.70 26.40
N GLN A 119 4.57 20.62 25.93
CA GLN A 119 5.15 19.29 26.01
C GLN A 119 5.07 18.54 24.68
N VAL A 120 6.09 17.72 24.45
CA VAL A 120 6.18 16.84 23.28
C VAL A 120 6.64 15.47 23.76
N ARG A 121 6.13 14.41 23.12
CA ARG A 121 6.64 13.05 23.26
C ARG A 121 7.60 12.80 22.11
N ILE A 122 8.86 12.48 22.43
CA ILE A 122 9.90 12.18 21.47
C ILE A 122 10.39 10.77 21.76
N ASP A 123 10.33 9.90 20.76
CA ASP A 123 10.77 8.49 20.84
C ASP A 123 10.18 7.75 22.07
N GLY A 124 8.94 8.08 22.44
CA GLY A 124 8.20 7.49 23.55
C GLY A 124 8.35 8.19 24.90
N PHE A 125 9.23 9.19 25.03
CA PHE A 125 9.44 9.95 26.27
C PHE A 125 8.88 11.36 26.18
N ILE A 126 8.15 11.81 27.20
CA ILE A 126 7.63 13.18 27.26
C ILE A 126 8.74 14.11 27.74
N HIS A 127 8.91 15.22 27.02
CA HIS A 127 9.84 16.31 27.28
C HIS A 127 9.08 17.64 27.35
N ASP A 128 9.59 18.59 28.14
CA ASP A 128 9.09 19.96 28.17
C ASP A 128 9.82 20.78 27.10
N LEU A 129 9.09 21.53 26.26
CA LEU A 129 9.62 22.39 25.21
C LEU A 129 10.37 23.62 25.75
N SER A 130 10.32 23.86 27.07
CA SER A 130 11.17 24.86 27.73
C SER A 130 12.62 24.42 27.83
N GLU A 131 12.91 23.11 27.81
CA GLU A 131 14.26 22.55 27.86
C GLU A 131 14.94 22.59 26.47
N ASP A 132 16.27 22.61 26.45
CA ASP A 132 17.05 22.51 25.21
C ASP A 132 17.09 21.06 24.73
N ILE A 133 16.19 20.73 23.80
CA ILE A 133 16.08 19.41 23.19
C ILE A 133 16.97 19.38 21.92
N VAL A 134 17.99 18.53 21.93
CA VAL A 134 18.88 18.32 20.77
C VAL A 134 18.69 16.91 20.23
N LEU A 135 18.25 16.80 18.98
CA LEU A 135 18.06 15.52 18.28
C LEU A 135 19.19 15.27 17.28
N ILE A 136 19.59 14.00 17.16
CA ILE A 136 20.70 13.60 16.29
C ILE A 136 20.17 13.45 14.86
N LYS A 137 20.63 14.32 13.95
CA LYS A 137 20.18 14.37 12.55
C LYS A 137 20.21 13.04 11.78
N THR A 138 21.11 12.13 12.12
CA THR A 138 21.25 10.83 11.44
C THR A 138 20.21 9.79 11.85
N ASN A 139 19.62 9.95 13.04
CA ASN A 139 18.69 9.00 13.63
C ASN A 139 17.27 9.30 13.18
N LYS A 140 16.45 8.26 13.10
CA LYS A 140 15.01 8.41 12.88
C LYS A 140 14.35 8.73 14.21
N HIS A 141 13.43 9.69 14.19
CA HIS A 141 12.70 10.13 15.37
C HIS A 141 11.19 10.11 15.13
N ASN A 142 10.45 9.85 16.20
CA ASN A 142 9.01 10.08 16.29
C ASN A 142 8.76 11.28 17.21
N ILE A 143 7.97 12.25 16.76
CA ILE A 143 7.64 13.44 17.55
C ILE A 143 6.12 13.59 17.55
N GLU A 144 5.53 13.49 18.74
CA GLU A 144 4.12 13.70 18.99
C GLU A 144 3.90 14.87 19.94
N VAL A 145 3.04 15.81 19.59
CA VAL A 145 2.75 16.98 20.43
C VAL A 145 1.67 16.62 21.43
N VAL A 146 1.88 16.96 22.71
CA VAL A 146 0.88 16.81 23.75
C VAL A 146 -0.12 17.96 23.64
N VAL A 147 -1.33 17.65 23.17
CA VAL A 147 -2.39 18.64 22.98
C VAL A 147 -3.19 18.83 24.27
N ASP A 148 -3.63 17.72 24.87
CA ASP A 148 -4.40 17.76 26.12
C ASP A 148 -4.16 16.52 26.99
N ARG A 149 -4.41 16.67 28.28
CA ARG A 149 -4.40 15.60 29.30
C ARG A 149 -5.78 15.52 29.95
N LEU A 150 -6.36 14.33 29.92
CA LEU A 150 -7.73 14.08 30.34
C LEU A 150 -7.77 13.08 31.49
N SER A 151 -8.61 13.37 32.48
CA SER A 151 -8.88 12.50 33.63
C SER A 151 -10.37 12.32 33.88
N GLY A 152 -10.81 11.06 34.02
CA GLY A 152 -12.16 10.72 34.45
C GLY A 152 -13.17 10.57 33.31
N SER A 153 -14.46 10.67 33.65
CA SER A 153 -15.59 10.51 32.72
C SER A 153 -16.69 11.52 33.04
N GLY A 154 -17.32 12.11 32.04
CA GLY A 154 -18.42 13.06 32.22
C GLY A 154 -18.83 13.76 30.92
N THR A 155 -19.98 14.42 30.90
CA THR A 155 -20.51 15.14 29.72
C THR A 155 -19.66 16.35 29.33
N GLU A 156 -19.18 17.12 30.30
CA GLU A 156 -18.29 18.27 30.08
C GLU A 156 -16.94 17.83 29.46
N LEU A 157 -16.44 16.67 29.87
CA LEU A 157 -15.22 16.08 29.34
C LEU A 157 -15.37 15.66 27.87
N LYS A 158 -16.58 15.31 27.41
CA LYS A 158 -16.84 14.96 26.00
C LYS A 158 -16.64 16.15 25.08
N SER A 159 -17.13 17.33 25.47
CA SER A 159 -16.97 18.57 24.69
C SER A 159 -15.48 18.94 24.59
N ARG A 160 -14.77 18.91 25.72
CA ARG A 160 -13.33 19.20 25.76
C ARG A 160 -12.51 18.20 24.94
N LEU A 161 -12.86 16.92 24.99
CA LEU A 161 -12.23 15.88 24.18
C LEU A 161 -12.41 16.15 22.68
N ALA A 162 -13.61 16.54 22.25
CA ALA A 162 -13.90 16.87 20.85
C ALA A 162 -13.01 18.03 20.34
N ASP A 163 -12.93 19.11 21.11
CA ASP A 163 -12.08 20.26 20.78
C ASP A 163 -10.59 19.85 20.71
N SER A 164 -10.13 19.03 21.66
CA SER A 164 -8.75 18.55 21.71
C SER A 164 -8.41 17.62 20.54
N ILE A 165 -9.33 16.72 20.18
CA ILE A 165 -9.18 15.83 19.02
C ILE A 165 -9.13 16.66 17.74
N GLN A 166 -10.01 17.64 17.57
CA GLN A 166 -10.02 18.51 16.40
C GLN A 166 -8.70 19.28 16.26
N GLN A 167 -8.17 19.82 17.36
CA GLN A 167 -6.87 20.48 17.38
C GLN A 167 -5.73 19.52 17.02
N ALA A 168 -5.73 18.31 17.57
CA ALA A 168 -4.72 17.30 17.27
C ALA A 168 -4.74 16.91 15.80
N LEU A 169 -5.91 16.56 15.25
CA LEU A 169 -6.07 16.21 13.83
C LEU A 169 -5.60 17.34 12.91
N ASN A 170 -5.92 18.60 13.23
CA ASN A 170 -5.46 19.74 12.43
C ASN A 170 -3.93 19.91 12.48
N LEU A 171 -3.29 19.61 13.61
CA LEU A 171 -1.84 19.77 13.77
C LEU A 171 -1.03 18.67 13.07
N SER A 172 -1.53 17.43 13.06
CA SER A 172 -0.89 16.25 12.45
C SER A 172 -1.57 15.77 11.16
N GLU A 173 -2.16 16.69 10.41
CA GLU A 173 -2.75 16.47 9.08
C GLU A 173 -3.73 15.27 9.01
N GLY A 174 -4.55 15.09 10.05
CA GLY A 174 -5.58 14.05 10.12
C GLY A 174 -5.18 12.79 10.88
N LEU A 175 -4.06 12.78 11.61
CA LEU A 175 -3.68 11.70 12.51
C LEU A 175 -3.91 12.09 13.97
N LEU A 176 -4.24 11.12 14.81
CA LEU A 176 -4.40 11.29 16.26
C LEU A 176 -3.88 10.05 16.98
N ILE A 177 -3.21 10.24 18.11
CA ILE A 177 -2.91 9.17 19.05
C ILE A 177 -3.59 9.49 20.38
N LEU A 178 -4.47 8.60 20.81
CA LEU A 178 -5.04 8.63 22.16
C LEU A 178 -4.30 7.63 23.03
N SER A 179 -3.44 8.14 23.90
CA SER A 179 -2.57 7.32 24.73
C SER A 179 -3.13 7.17 26.13
N GLN A 180 -3.41 5.93 26.56
CA GLN A 180 -3.80 5.62 27.92
C GLN A 180 -2.55 5.54 28.81
N ILE A 181 -2.53 6.26 29.94
CA ILE A 181 -1.46 6.16 30.93
C ILE A 181 -1.72 4.96 31.84
N LEU A 182 -0.76 4.03 31.91
CA LEU A 182 -0.84 2.79 32.72
C LEU A 182 0.02 2.85 34.00
N ASP A 183 0.59 4.02 34.32
CA ASP A 183 1.46 4.17 35.48
C ASP A 183 0.69 4.05 36.80
N SER A 184 1.33 3.40 37.78
CA SER A 184 0.80 3.20 39.12
C SER A 184 1.03 4.44 39.99
N ALA A 185 0.33 5.53 39.67
CA ALA A 185 0.35 6.77 40.45
C ALA A 185 -1.00 7.05 41.13
N PHE A 186 -1.02 8.04 42.03
CA PHE A 186 -2.25 8.56 42.65
C PHE A 186 -2.89 9.67 41.79
N GLU A 187 -2.08 10.44 41.07
CA GLU A 187 -2.48 11.51 40.14
C GLU A 187 -1.78 11.32 38.77
N ILE A 188 -2.21 12.07 37.75
CA ILE A 188 -1.57 12.03 36.41
C ILE A 188 -0.11 12.48 36.57
N PRO A 189 0.89 11.63 36.28
CA PRO A 189 2.28 12.03 36.34
C PRO A 189 2.60 13.11 35.31
N ASP A 190 3.50 14.03 35.63
CA ASP A 190 4.01 14.99 34.66
C ASP A 190 4.78 14.29 33.52
N PHE A 191 5.51 13.23 33.85
CA PHE A 191 6.30 12.44 32.90
C PHE A 191 5.96 10.94 33.01
N PRO A 192 4.83 10.50 32.45
CA PRO A 192 4.45 9.09 32.45
C PRO A 192 5.41 8.24 31.61
N LYS A 193 5.60 6.98 32.01
CA LYS A 193 6.53 6.04 31.38
C LYS A 193 5.82 4.91 30.64
N LYS A 194 4.65 4.46 31.14
CA LYS A 194 3.88 3.37 30.50
C LYS A 194 2.64 3.90 29.81
N PHE A 195 2.57 3.60 28.52
CA PHE A 195 1.50 4.04 27.64
C PHE A 195 0.87 2.85 26.90
N LYS A 196 -0.42 2.96 26.62
CA LYS A 196 -1.11 2.15 25.61
C LYS A 196 -1.74 3.05 24.57
N ASP A 197 -1.12 3.07 23.40
CA ASP A 197 -1.49 3.96 22.31
C ASP A 197 -2.63 3.37 21.47
N ASN A 198 -3.66 4.18 21.22
CA ASN A 198 -4.69 3.91 20.24
C ASN A 198 -4.57 4.96 19.13
N LEU A 199 -4.34 4.52 17.90
CA LEU A 199 -4.15 5.42 16.78
C LEU A 199 -5.47 5.59 16.03
N PHE A 200 -5.75 6.83 15.65
CA PHE A 200 -6.92 7.24 14.89
C PHE A 200 -6.47 8.04 13.68
N SER A 201 -7.22 7.94 12.58
CA SER A 201 -6.91 8.61 11.32
C SER A 201 -8.19 9.09 10.64
N GLU A 202 -8.24 10.39 10.35
CA GLU A 202 -9.27 11.03 9.54
C GLU A 202 -9.08 10.73 8.04
N LYS A 203 -7.86 10.35 7.65
CA LYS A 203 -7.51 9.93 6.29
C LYS A 203 -7.45 8.41 6.18
N PHE A 204 -7.55 7.87 4.96
CA PHE A 204 -7.26 6.46 4.67
C PHE A 204 -5.74 6.19 4.77
N SER A 205 -5.14 6.41 5.94
CA SER A 205 -3.71 6.25 6.16
C SER A 205 -3.38 5.29 7.30
N CYS A 206 -2.38 4.45 7.08
CA CYS A 206 -1.78 3.65 8.14
C CYS A 206 -1.00 4.59 9.08
N PRO A 207 -1.32 4.62 10.38
CA PRO A 207 -0.72 5.57 11.31
C PRO A 207 0.68 5.16 11.79
N VAL A 208 1.21 4.02 11.33
CA VAL A 208 2.55 3.52 11.68
C VAL A 208 3.48 3.56 10.47
N ASP A 209 3.05 2.98 9.36
CA ASP A 209 3.88 2.90 8.15
C ASP A 209 3.73 4.14 7.25
N ASN A 210 2.84 5.07 7.64
CA ASN A 210 2.51 6.29 6.90
C ASN A 210 2.10 6.04 5.43
N ILE A 211 1.51 4.86 5.17
CA ILE A 211 0.93 4.52 3.86
C ILE A 211 -0.45 5.15 3.78
N SER A 212 -0.62 6.12 2.88
CA SER A 212 -1.94 6.62 2.50
C SER A 212 -2.48 5.81 1.34
N LEU A 213 -3.65 5.19 1.55
CA LEU A 213 -4.45 4.65 0.47
C LEU A 213 -5.27 5.78 -0.17
N PRO A 214 -5.43 5.78 -1.50
CA PRO A 214 -6.42 6.64 -2.15
C PRO A 214 -7.83 6.19 -1.77
N GLU A 215 -8.82 7.02 -2.09
CA GLU A 215 -10.22 6.66 -1.89
C GLU A 215 -10.55 5.33 -2.61
N ILE A 216 -11.22 4.45 -1.89
CA ILE A 216 -11.54 3.12 -2.39
C ILE A 216 -12.81 3.21 -3.24
N GLU A 217 -12.62 3.05 -4.54
CA GLU A 217 -13.69 3.02 -5.52
C GLU A 217 -13.62 1.72 -6.34
N PRO A 218 -14.71 1.29 -6.98
CA PRO A 218 -14.70 0.08 -7.82
C PRO A 218 -13.60 0.10 -8.90
N ARG A 219 -13.26 1.28 -9.44
CA ARG A 219 -12.17 1.44 -10.43
C ARG A 219 -10.78 1.13 -9.88
N THR A 220 -10.57 1.29 -8.57
CA THR A 220 -9.31 0.98 -7.88
C THR A 220 -9.03 -0.53 -7.90
N PHE A 221 -10.06 -1.36 -8.05
CA PHE A 221 -9.93 -2.82 -8.21
C PHE A 221 -9.89 -3.24 -9.69
N SER A 222 -9.88 -2.31 -10.64
CA SER A 222 -9.82 -2.64 -12.06
C SER A 222 -8.38 -2.65 -12.55
N PHE A 223 -7.87 -3.83 -12.91
CA PHE A 223 -6.56 -3.95 -13.58
C PHE A 223 -6.54 -3.37 -15.00
N ASN A 224 -7.72 -3.04 -15.56
CA ASN A 224 -7.85 -2.32 -16.83
C ASN A 224 -7.73 -0.79 -16.67
N SER A 225 -7.82 -0.28 -15.45
CA SER A 225 -7.66 1.14 -15.14
C SER A 225 -6.26 1.42 -14.59
N PRO A 226 -5.61 2.54 -14.91
CA PRO A 226 -4.35 2.94 -14.29
C PRO A 226 -4.41 3.00 -12.76
N HIS A 227 -5.60 3.23 -12.18
CA HIS A 227 -5.80 3.30 -10.74
C HIS A 227 -5.69 1.95 -10.02
N GLY A 228 -6.00 0.85 -10.69
CA GLY A 228 -5.94 -0.51 -10.11
C GLY A 228 -4.93 -1.43 -10.80
N ALA A 229 -4.35 -1.00 -11.91
CA ALA A 229 -3.35 -1.74 -12.64
C ALA A 229 -2.01 -1.75 -11.87
N CYS A 230 -1.42 -2.94 -11.75
CA CYS A 230 -0.05 -3.06 -11.24
C CYS A 230 0.90 -2.23 -12.12
N PRO A 231 1.76 -1.36 -11.55
CA PRO A 231 2.64 -0.48 -12.32
C PRO A 231 3.71 -1.25 -13.11
N THR A 232 4.11 -2.43 -12.64
CA THR A 232 5.15 -3.24 -13.27
C THR A 232 4.66 -3.93 -14.54
N CYS A 233 3.46 -4.51 -14.52
CA CYS A 233 2.91 -5.24 -15.67
C CYS A 233 1.78 -4.49 -16.38
N THR A 234 1.42 -3.28 -15.92
CA THR A 234 0.30 -2.48 -16.44
C THR A 234 -1.04 -3.23 -16.48
N GLY A 235 -1.26 -4.07 -15.46
CA GLY A 235 -2.48 -4.88 -15.35
C GLY A 235 -2.54 -6.12 -16.27
N LEU A 236 -1.45 -6.48 -16.94
CA LEU A 236 -1.38 -7.70 -17.77
C LEU A 236 -1.25 -9.00 -16.95
N GLY A 237 -0.80 -8.90 -15.69
CA GLY A 237 -0.55 -10.05 -14.81
C GLY A 237 0.67 -10.90 -15.19
N LYS A 238 1.33 -10.61 -16.32
CA LYS A 238 2.54 -11.28 -16.78
C LYS A 238 3.54 -10.29 -17.36
N ILE A 239 4.82 -10.66 -17.30
CA ILE A 239 5.93 -9.94 -17.91
C ILE A 239 6.63 -10.95 -18.82
N LEU A 240 6.88 -10.58 -20.08
CA LEU A 240 7.66 -11.41 -20.98
C LEU A 240 9.14 -11.28 -20.60
N LYS A 241 9.74 -12.39 -20.16
CA LYS A 241 11.15 -12.49 -19.86
C LYS A 241 11.74 -13.63 -20.68
N VAL A 242 12.99 -13.48 -21.09
CA VAL A 242 13.74 -14.57 -21.73
C VAL A 242 13.96 -15.67 -20.71
N ASP A 243 13.56 -16.88 -21.06
CA ASP A 243 13.87 -18.09 -20.30
C ASP A 243 15.23 -18.61 -20.76
N ALA A 244 16.19 -18.65 -19.85
CA ALA A 244 17.55 -19.10 -20.15
C ALA A 244 17.58 -20.56 -20.64
N SER A 245 16.66 -21.41 -20.18
CA SER A 245 16.57 -22.81 -20.62
C SER A 245 16.13 -22.94 -22.09
N LEU A 246 15.39 -21.96 -22.61
CA LEU A 246 14.94 -21.95 -24.01
C LEU A 246 15.96 -21.31 -24.96
N VAL A 247 16.98 -20.63 -24.42
CA VAL A 247 18.05 -20.03 -25.21
C VAL A 247 19.01 -21.09 -25.73
N PHE A 248 19.27 -22.12 -24.92
CA PHE A 248 20.20 -23.17 -25.25
C PHE A 248 19.48 -24.45 -25.71
N SER A 249 20.17 -25.22 -26.53
CA SER A 249 19.79 -26.59 -26.86
C SER A 249 20.87 -27.50 -26.30
N ASP A 250 20.55 -28.20 -25.22
CA ASP A 250 21.49 -29.01 -24.43
C ASP A 250 22.24 -30.05 -25.29
N GLU A 251 21.51 -30.65 -26.24
CA GLU A 251 21.97 -31.74 -27.11
C GLU A 251 22.89 -31.29 -28.26
N LEU A 252 22.80 -30.02 -28.68
CA LEU A 252 23.51 -29.51 -29.86
C LEU A 252 24.82 -28.85 -29.44
N THR A 253 25.82 -28.91 -30.33
CA THR A 253 27.05 -28.12 -30.17
C THR A 253 26.79 -26.64 -30.46
N ILE A 254 27.67 -25.74 -30.02
CA ILE A 254 27.53 -24.31 -30.31
C ILE A 254 27.61 -24.04 -31.83
N LEU A 255 28.43 -24.82 -32.56
CA LEU A 255 28.52 -24.74 -34.03
C LEU A 255 27.25 -25.20 -34.73
N GLU A 256 26.59 -26.26 -34.23
CA GLU A 256 25.33 -26.76 -34.78
C GLU A 256 24.11 -25.93 -34.36
N GLY A 257 24.32 -24.79 -33.70
CA GLY A 257 23.25 -23.89 -33.28
C GLY A 257 22.68 -24.19 -31.91
N GLY A 258 23.50 -24.73 -31.00
CA GLY A 258 23.17 -24.92 -29.59
C GLY A 258 22.77 -23.62 -28.86
N ILE A 259 23.04 -22.45 -29.44
CA ILE A 259 22.45 -21.18 -29.02
C ILE A 259 21.31 -20.83 -29.99
N ARG A 260 20.08 -21.20 -29.63
CA ARG A 260 18.91 -21.19 -30.53
C ARG A 260 18.64 -19.84 -31.20
N PRO A 261 18.69 -18.67 -30.51
CA PRO A 261 18.50 -17.38 -31.16
C PRO A 261 19.58 -17.04 -32.21
N PHE A 262 20.74 -17.69 -32.14
CA PHE A 262 21.91 -17.42 -32.98
C PHE A 262 22.31 -18.61 -33.86
N ALA A 263 21.43 -19.61 -34.02
CA ALA A 263 21.77 -20.89 -34.65
C ALA A 263 22.44 -20.72 -36.03
N ASN A 264 21.93 -19.80 -36.86
CA ASN A 264 22.46 -19.55 -38.20
C ASN A 264 23.54 -18.46 -38.25
N MET A 265 23.76 -17.73 -37.15
CA MET A 265 24.71 -16.61 -37.10
C MET A 265 26.13 -17.05 -36.81
N ILE A 266 26.30 -18.16 -36.09
CA ILE A 266 27.62 -18.67 -35.69
C ILE A 266 28.37 -19.28 -36.87
N GLU A 267 27.69 -19.84 -37.87
CA GLU A 267 28.30 -20.34 -39.10
C GLU A 267 28.67 -19.21 -40.08
N SER A 268 27.88 -18.14 -40.11
CA SER A 268 28.14 -16.99 -40.99
C SER A 268 29.49 -16.33 -40.68
N ASP A 269 30.21 -15.87 -41.70
CA ASP A 269 31.44 -15.06 -41.54
C ASP A 269 31.12 -13.60 -41.17
N SER A 270 30.07 -13.43 -40.35
CA SER A 270 29.62 -12.14 -39.85
C SER A 270 30.47 -11.71 -38.66
N TRP A 271 30.53 -10.40 -38.46
CA TRP A 271 31.18 -9.80 -37.28
C TRP A 271 30.67 -10.42 -35.96
N PHE A 272 29.36 -10.68 -35.87
CA PHE A 272 28.74 -11.25 -34.68
C PHE A 272 29.14 -12.72 -34.46
N GLY A 273 29.22 -13.52 -35.53
CA GLY A 273 29.73 -14.88 -35.47
C GLY A 273 31.19 -14.94 -35.00
N HIS A 274 32.04 -14.03 -35.50
CA HIS A 274 33.43 -13.93 -35.07
C HIS A 274 33.55 -13.53 -33.59
N LEU A 275 32.74 -12.58 -33.13
CA LEU A 275 32.69 -12.15 -31.73
C LEU A 275 32.36 -13.33 -30.80
N ILE A 276 31.32 -14.11 -31.12
CA ILE A 276 30.93 -15.28 -30.31
C ILE A 276 32.08 -16.29 -30.24
N ARG A 277 32.73 -16.60 -31.36
CA ARG A 277 33.87 -17.55 -31.38
C ARG A 277 35.03 -17.07 -30.50
N VAL A 278 35.38 -15.78 -30.58
CA VAL A 278 36.45 -15.18 -29.77
C VAL A 278 36.10 -15.23 -28.28
N GLU A 279 34.87 -14.91 -27.90
CA GLU A 279 34.45 -14.96 -26.50
C GLU A 279 34.38 -16.40 -25.96
N CYS A 280 33.90 -17.37 -26.75
CA CYS A 280 33.97 -18.79 -26.38
C CYS A 280 35.42 -19.26 -26.18
N GLN A 281 36.34 -18.88 -27.08
CA GLN A 281 37.77 -19.21 -26.95
C GLN A 281 38.40 -18.60 -25.68
N LYS A 282 38.10 -17.33 -25.37
CA LYS A 282 38.56 -16.68 -24.13
C LYS A 282 38.00 -17.35 -22.88
N ALA A 283 36.75 -17.78 -22.93
CA ALA A 283 36.07 -18.45 -21.83
C ALA A 283 36.46 -19.94 -21.70
N GLY A 284 37.26 -20.49 -22.63
CA GLY A 284 37.63 -21.90 -22.64
C GLY A 284 36.51 -22.86 -23.09
N ILE A 285 35.44 -22.34 -23.69
CA ILE A 285 34.27 -23.09 -24.13
C ILE A 285 34.56 -23.75 -25.48
N ASP A 286 34.38 -25.07 -25.56
CA ASP A 286 34.63 -25.85 -26.77
C ASP A 286 33.41 -25.80 -27.70
N LEU A 287 33.54 -25.07 -28.80
CA LEU A 287 32.47 -24.86 -29.78
C LEU A 287 31.92 -26.17 -30.39
N SER A 288 32.71 -27.25 -30.37
CA SER A 288 32.38 -28.55 -30.95
C SER A 288 31.79 -29.55 -29.95
N ARG A 289 31.63 -29.17 -28.68
CA ARG A 289 30.97 -29.99 -27.67
C ARG A 289 29.51 -29.58 -27.48
N PRO A 290 28.60 -30.52 -27.18
CA PRO A 290 27.23 -30.21 -26.81
C PRO A 290 27.17 -29.24 -25.63
N VAL A 291 26.18 -28.36 -25.60
CA VAL A 291 26.05 -27.34 -24.55
C VAL A 291 25.98 -27.96 -23.14
N GLU A 292 25.34 -29.12 -22.99
CA GLU A 292 25.25 -29.83 -21.71
C GLU A 292 26.61 -30.39 -21.20
N LYS A 293 27.60 -30.53 -22.09
CA LYS A 293 28.92 -31.16 -21.80
C LYS A 293 30.05 -30.14 -21.73
N GLN A 294 29.71 -28.86 -21.60
CA GLN A 294 30.67 -27.80 -21.33
C GLN A 294 31.01 -27.83 -19.83
N GLU A 295 32.30 -27.81 -19.50
CA GLU A 295 32.82 -27.72 -18.12
C GLU A 295 33.12 -26.27 -17.72
#